data_AF-A0A059F5U5-F1
#
_entry.id   AF-A0A059F5U5-F1
#
_cell.length_a   1.000
_cell.length_b   1.000
_cell.length_c   1.000
_cell.angle_alpha   90.00
_cell.angle_beta   90.00
_cell.angle_gamma   90.00
#
_symmetry.space_group_name_H-M   'P 1'
#
loop_
_entity.id
_entity.type
_entity.pdbx_description
1 polymer ?
#
loop_
_entity_poly.entity_id
_entity_poly.type
_entity_poly.pdbx_seq_one_letter_code
_entity_poly.pdbx_strand_id
1 'polypeptide(L)'
;MSTLQELIKNEQHEKILELESVSDTHKCIALIKLKKYTNALKYCEPISYEAAYILYSLKKYKQALKLVNQLDNSLDKVKTLKSQILYYLGRYNEAYTFLRECNITDEHVVNLTAMKSLAELAHSTLKQIGTKFTVNKKDEMTKFKDFEGNKFEDKELEEEYFYNDSFRLLSDEKKYVDYLKHLSLKYHGIIQDQLNNVLGNFESINEETLSKSKKVTLSFNKNEAIDLKNKTHFQKGIIKKNDKYWPNNEYYCFKTAQERNYNIQSEIIPSDSNNLKLLNAFINLKRMFNNEKFTRKYFNHAGGTFLWEIVQILSLKESEFKKESIKIRELLKKIIN
;
A
#
# COMPACT_ATOMS: atom_id res chain seq x y z
N MET A 1 45.80 20.75 -6.60
CA MET A 1 44.86 19.62 -6.82
C MET A 1 44.15 19.38 -5.50
N SER A 2 42.81 19.33 -5.48
CA SER A 2 42.08 18.97 -4.25
C SER A 2 42.37 17.52 -3.88
N THR A 3 42.64 17.26 -2.61
CA THR A 3 42.91 15.90 -2.15
C THR A 3 41.61 15.08 -2.11
N LEU A 4 41.70 13.75 -2.23
CA LEU A 4 40.51 12.87 -2.14
C LEU A 4 39.69 13.14 -0.86
N GLN A 5 40.36 13.42 0.26
CA GLN A 5 39.72 13.74 1.53
C GLN A 5 38.91 15.05 1.48
N GLU A 6 39.41 16.08 0.80
CA GLU A 6 38.66 17.32 0.59
C GLU A 6 37.42 17.08 -0.28
N LEU A 7 37.54 16.28 -1.34
CA LEU A 7 36.40 15.96 -2.20
C LEU A 7 35.32 15.17 -1.46
N ILE A 8 35.72 14.21 -0.59
CA ILE A 8 34.78 13.47 0.27
C ILE A 8 34.09 14.40 1.24
N LYS A 9 34.84 15.27 1.93
CA LYS A 9 34.30 16.23 2.90
C LYS A 9 33.32 17.22 2.26
N ASN A 10 33.58 17.63 1.03
CA ASN A 10 32.75 18.57 0.29
C ASN A 10 31.65 17.89 -0.55
N GLU A 11 31.44 16.58 -0.38
CA GLU A 11 30.46 15.78 -1.13
C GLU A 11 30.58 15.89 -2.66
N GLN A 12 31.79 16.14 -3.16
CA GLN A 12 32.07 16.33 -4.60
C GLN A 12 32.22 15.00 -5.32
N HIS A 13 31.17 14.17 -5.29
CA HIS A 13 31.20 12.79 -5.76
C HIS A 13 31.50 12.63 -7.25
N GLU A 14 31.14 13.60 -8.10
CA GLU A 14 31.50 13.56 -9.53
C GLU A 14 33.01 13.71 -9.73
N LYS A 15 33.63 14.67 -9.04
CA LYS A 15 35.08 14.90 -9.11
C LYS A 15 35.88 13.74 -8.54
N ILE A 16 35.35 13.01 -7.55
CA ILE A 16 35.99 11.78 -7.06
C ILE A 16 36.12 10.74 -8.18
N LEU A 17 35.15 10.65 -9.09
CA LEU A 17 35.18 9.71 -10.22
C LEU A 17 36.14 10.12 -11.33
N GLU A 18 36.53 11.39 -11.39
CA GLU A 18 37.47 11.95 -12.37
C GLU A 18 38.94 11.77 -11.95
N LEU A 19 39.20 11.40 -10.69
CA LEU A 19 40.56 11.14 -10.22
C LEU A 19 41.13 9.88 -10.88
N GLU A 20 42.31 10.01 -11.48
CA GLU A 20 43.02 8.90 -12.15
C GLU A 20 43.34 7.74 -11.18
N SER A 21 43.64 8.06 -9.92
CA SER A 21 44.12 7.11 -8.90
C SER A 21 43.21 7.07 -7.67
N VAL A 22 42.00 6.52 -7.81
CA VAL A 22 41.04 6.35 -6.71
C VAL A 22 40.64 4.88 -6.57
N SER A 23 40.57 4.39 -5.33
CA SER A 23 40.23 2.99 -5.06
C SER A 23 38.78 2.67 -5.45
N ASP A 24 38.52 1.41 -5.77
CA ASP A 24 37.19 0.94 -6.16
C ASP A 24 36.13 1.18 -5.08
N THR A 25 36.50 1.06 -3.80
CA THR A 25 35.62 1.40 -2.67
C THR A 25 35.12 2.84 -2.74
N HIS A 26 36.02 3.80 -2.98
CA HIS A 26 35.64 5.21 -3.08
C HIS A 26 34.82 5.50 -4.34
N LYS A 27 35.14 4.86 -5.48
CA LYS A 27 34.31 4.92 -6.70
C LYS A 27 32.91 4.39 -6.46
N CYS A 28 32.80 3.25 -5.78
CA CYS A 28 31.53 2.63 -5.42
C CYS A 28 30.68 3.57 -4.56
N ILE A 29 31.25 4.13 -3.49
CA ILE A 29 30.56 5.07 -2.59
C ILE A 29 30.11 6.32 -3.34
N ALA A 30 30.98 6.92 -4.17
CA ALA A 30 30.63 8.08 -4.97
C ALA A 30 29.47 7.79 -5.95
N LEU A 31 29.51 6.63 -6.63
CA LEU A 31 28.42 6.20 -7.52
C LEU A 31 27.10 5.93 -6.78
N ILE A 32 27.16 5.38 -5.56
CA ILE A 32 25.98 5.21 -4.69
C ILE A 32 25.36 6.56 -4.36
N LYS A 33 26.18 7.54 -3.95
CA LYS A 33 25.72 8.89 -3.60
C LYS A 33 25.11 9.63 -4.79
N LEU A 34 25.65 9.40 -5.98
CA LEU A 34 25.08 9.88 -7.26
C LEU A 34 23.87 9.05 -7.75
N LYS A 35 23.40 8.07 -6.97
CA LYS A 35 22.29 7.16 -7.31
C LYS A 35 22.53 6.35 -8.61
N LYS A 36 23.78 6.20 -9.03
CA LYS A 36 24.22 5.42 -10.21
C LYS A 36 24.47 3.95 -9.83
N TYR A 37 23.46 3.30 -9.25
CA TYR A 37 23.56 1.98 -8.60
C TYR A 37 24.08 0.86 -9.51
N THR A 38 23.64 0.79 -10.77
CA THR A 38 24.11 -0.24 -11.71
C THR A 38 25.61 -0.11 -12.02
N ASN A 39 26.13 1.11 -12.04
CA ASN A 39 27.56 1.36 -12.22
C ASN A 39 28.34 1.06 -10.94
N ALA A 40 27.79 1.38 -9.77
CA ALA A 40 28.42 1.12 -8.48
C ALA A 40 28.72 -0.37 -8.28
N LEU A 41 27.84 -1.28 -8.75
CA LEU A 41 28.06 -2.73 -8.66
C LEU A 41 29.38 -3.21 -9.27
N LYS A 42 29.92 -2.51 -10.27
CA LYS A 42 31.18 -2.88 -10.93
C LYS A 42 32.41 -2.71 -10.04
N TYR A 43 32.31 -1.82 -9.06
CA TYR A 43 33.40 -1.43 -8.15
C TYR A 43 33.15 -1.88 -6.71
N CYS A 44 32.07 -2.62 -6.48
CA CYS A 44 31.63 -3.00 -5.16
C CYS A 44 32.21 -4.35 -4.76
N GLU A 45 32.69 -4.47 -3.52
CA GLU A 45 33.10 -5.77 -2.98
C GLU A 45 31.90 -6.73 -2.89
N PRO A 46 32.04 -7.99 -3.33
CA PRO A 46 30.89 -8.90 -3.47
C PRO A 46 30.09 -9.14 -2.19
N ILE A 47 30.74 -9.20 -1.02
CA ILE A 47 30.11 -9.41 0.30
C ILE A 47 30.36 -8.19 1.17
N SER A 48 29.61 -7.12 0.89
CA SER A 48 29.71 -5.84 1.58
C SER A 48 28.34 -5.24 1.89
N TYR A 49 28.34 -4.25 2.79
CA TYR A 49 27.15 -3.44 3.08
C TYR A 49 26.67 -2.71 1.82
N GLU A 50 27.61 -2.12 1.08
CA GLU A 50 27.38 -1.38 -0.15
C GLU A 50 26.70 -2.26 -1.21
N ALA A 51 27.16 -3.50 -1.38
CA ALA A 51 26.55 -4.44 -2.32
C ALA A 51 25.11 -4.76 -1.94
N ALA A 52 24.83 -5.00 -0.65
CA ALA A 52 23.48 -5.24 -0.16
C ALA A 52 22.59 -4.01 -0.33
N TYR A 53 23.10 -2.82 -0.04
CA TYR A 53 22.42 -1.54 -0.19
C TYR A 53 22.10 -1.21 -1.66
N ILE A 54 23.04 -1.49 -2.57
CA ILE A 54 22.83 -1.32 -4.01
C ILE A 54 21.74 -2.27 -4.51
N LEU A 55 21.77 -3.55 -4.13
CA LEU A 55 20.73 -4.52 -4.50
C LEU A 55 19.36 -4.09 -3.97
N TYR A 56 19.30 -3.60 -2.73
CA TYR A 56 18.10 -3.01 -2.14
C TYR A 56 17.58 -1.81 -2.95
N SER A 57 18.45 -0.87 -3.31
CA SER A 57 18.11 0.33 -4.10
C SER A 57 17.60 -0.01 -5.50
N LEU A 58 18.11 -1.11 -6.08
CA LEU A 58 17.64 -1.68 -7.35
C LEU A 58 16.37 -2.53 -7.21
N LYS A 59 15.73 -2.55 -6.02
CA LYS A 59 14.53 -3.32 -5.69
C LYS A 59 14.70 -4.85 -5.81
N LYS A 60 15.95 -5.35 -5.77
CA LYS A 60 16.29 -6.78 -5.79
C LYS A 60 16.28 -7.36 -4.37
N TYR A 61 15.17 -7.18 -3.65
CA TYR A 61 15.08 -7.41 -2.19
C TYR A 61 15.46 -8.82 -1.74
N LYS A 62 15.11 -9.87 -2.50
CA LYS A 62 15.49 -11.26 -2.16
C LYS A 62 17.01 -11.49 -2.22
N GLN A 63 17.68 -10.88 -3.20
CA GLN A 63 19.14 -10.98 -3.34
C GLN A 63 19.82 -10.15 -2.25
N ALA A 64 19.32 -8.95 -1.99
CA ALA A 64 19.78 -8.10 -0.89
C ALA A 64 19.67 -8.82 0.47
N LEU A 65 18.56 -9.53 0.71
CA LEU A 65 18.36 -10.30 1.94
C LEU A 65 19.39 -11.44 2.09
N LYS A 66 19.66 -12.18 1.00
CA LYS A 66 20.68 -13.25 1.00
C LYS A 66 22.05 -12.69 1.39
N LEU A 67 22.37 -11.49 0.91
CA LEU A 67 23.66 -10.86 1.16
C LEU A 67 23.76 -10.25 2.54
N VAL A 68 22.76 -9.48 2.98
CA VAL A 68 22.76 -8.83 4.31
C VAL A 68 22.82 -9.85 5.44
N ASN A 69 22.29 -11.07 5.24
CA ASN A 69 22.38 -12.15 6.21
C ASN A 69 23.81 -12.71 6.41
N GLN A 70 24.75 -12.40 5.52
CA GLN A 70 26.16 -12.78 5.64
C GLN A 70 26.99 -11.69 6.32
N LEU A 71 26.41 -10.51 6.58
CA LEU A 71 27.08 -9.40 7.23
C LEU A 71 26.94 -9.48 8.75
N ASP A 72 27.81 -8.75 9.46
CA ASP A 72 27.76 -8.63 10.90
C ASP A 72 26.47 -7.92 11.37
N ASN A 73 25.55 -8.69 11.94
CA ASN A 73 24.28 -8.21 12.47
C ASN A 73 24.42 -7.48 13.81
N SER A 74 25.63 -7.33 14.37
CA SER A 74 25.84 -6.48 15.55
C SER A 74 25.77 -4.97 15.22
N LEU A 75 26.02 -4.61 13.96
CA LEU A 75 26.07 -3.21 13.51
C LEU A 75 24.67 -2.66 13.21
N ASP A 76 24.30 -1.53 13.82
CA ASP A 76 23.00 -0.86 13.62
C ASP A 76 22.70 -0.61 12.14
N LYS A 77 23.67 -0.16 11.34
CA LYS A 77 23.49 0.07 9.89
C LYS A 77 23.04 -1.20 9.14
N VAL A 78 23.54 -2.37 9.55
CA VAL A 78 23.20 -3.67 8.96
C VAL A 78 21.80 -4.09 9.40
N LYS A 79 21.47 -3.94 10.70
CA LYS A 79 20.12 -4.19 11.23
C LYS A 79 19.06 -3.32 10.58
N THR A 80 19.32 -2.02 10.43
CA THR A 80 18.42 -1.07 9.76
C THR A 80 18.20 -1.45 8.30
N LEU A 81 19.27 -1.75 7.53
CA LEU A 81 19.12 -2.18 6.14
C LEU A 81 18.35 -3.51 6.03
N LYS A 82 18.63 -4.47 6.92
CA LYS A 82 17.92 -5.74 6.97
C LYS A 82 16.44 -5.55 7.28
N SER A 83 16.11 -4.68 8.24
CA SER A 83 14.73 -4.31 8.57
C SER A 83 14.01 -3.70 7.36
N GLN A 84 14.63 -2.76 6.66
CA GLN A 84 14.08 -2.16 5.44
C GLN A 84 13.83 -3.22 4.35
N ILE A 85 14.79 -4.12 4.10
CA ILE A 85 14.63 -5.21 3.14
C ILE A 85 13.44 -6.12 3.51
N LEU A 86 13.33 -6.49 4.79
CA LEU A 86 12.23 -7.32 5.30
C LEU A 86 10.88 -6.62 5.15
N TYR A 87 10.82 -5.31 5.41
CA TYR A 87 9.62 -4.49 5.21
C TYR A 87 9.13 -4.54 3.77
N TYR A 88 10.00 -4.34 2.78
CA TYR A 88 9.62 -4.41 1.35
C TYR A 88 9.27 -5.82 0.88
N LEU A 89 9.74 -6.85 1.58
CA LEU A 89 9.34 -8.24 1.39
C LEU A 89 8.02 -8.59 2.09
N GLY A 90 7.44 -7.67 2.86
CA GLY A 90 6.18 -7.91 3.56
C GLY A 90 6.30 -8.58 4.93
N ARG A 91 7.52 -8.75 5.45
CA ARG A 91 7.83 -9.47 6.69
C ARG A 91 7.92 -8.49 7.87
N TYR A 92 6.81 -7.83 8.18
CA TYR A 92 6.79 -6.68 9.10
C TYR A 92 7.14 -7.02 10.54
N ASN A 93 6.70 -8.18 11.06
CA ASN A 93 7.04 -8.63 12.42
C ASN A 93 8.56 -8.78 12.57
N GLU A 94 9.22 -9.41 11.60
CA GLU A 94 10.68 -9.56 11.60
C GLU A 94 11.41 -8.24 11.32
N ALA A 95 10.87 -7.39 10.44
CA ALA A 95 11.43 -6.06 10.22
C ALA A 95 11.46 -5.27 11.54
N TYR A 96 10.38 -5.34 12.32
CA TYR A 96 10.27 -4.72 13.64
C TYR A 96 11.33 -5.25 14.61
N THR A 97 11.53 -6.58 14.67
CA THR A 97 12.49 -7.18 15.62
C THR A 97 13.93 -6.73 15.38
N PHE A 98 14.34 -6.49 14.12
CA PHE A 98 15.68 -5.98 13.85
C PHE A 98 15.81 -4.48 14.18
N LEU A 99 14.82 -3.67 13.84
CA LEU A 99 14.92 -2.22 14.02
C LEU A 99 14.82 -1.80 15.49
N ARG A 100 14.02 -2.50 16.30
CA ARG A 100 13.84 -2.19 17.73
C ARG A 100 15.10 -2.34 18.57
N GLU A 101 16.11 -3.06 18.05
CA GLU A 101 17.38 -3.31 18.73
C GLU A 101 18.45 -2.25 18.43
N CYS A 102 18.18 -1.33 17.51
CA CYS A 102 19.08 -0.23 17.16
C CYS A 102 18.91 0.92 18.15
N ASN A 103 19.83 1.88 18.12
CA ASN A 103 19.62 3.16 18.80
C ASN A 103 18.42 3.91 18.18
N ILE A 104 17.33 4.03 18.95
CA ILE A 104 16.05 4.53 18.45
C ILE A 104 16.08 6.06 18.35
N THR A 105 15.82 6.58 17.15
CA THR A 105 15.54 7.98 16.83
C THR A 105 14.04 8.15 16.53
N ASP A 106 13.56 9.39 16.37
CA ASP A 106 12.18 9.64 15.97
C ASP A 106 11.81 8.97 14.64
N GLU A 107 12.71 9.01 13.64
CA GLU A 107 12.52 8.28 12.38
C GLU A 107 12.40 6.76 12.59
N HIS A 108 13.18 6.20 13.52
CA HIS A 108 13.04 4.80 13.90
C HIS A 108 11.68 4.52 14.54
N VAL A 109 11.17 5.42 15.40
CA VAL A 109 9.83 5.28 16.00
C VAL A 109 8.75 5.27 14.91
N VAL A 110 8.79 6.21 13.96
CA VAL A 110 7.84 6.26 12.83
C VAL A 110 7.86 4.95 12.03
N ASN A 111 9.05 4.45 11.71
CA ASN A 111 9.22 3.19 10.97
C ASN A 111 8.75 1.97 11.76
N LEU A 112 9.05 1.90 13.07
CA LEU A 112 8.60 0.84 13.96
C LEU A 112 7.07 0.83 14.07
N THR A 113 6.43 1.99 14.11
CA THR A 113 4.96 2.11 14.12
C THR A 113 4.36 1.63 12.81
N ALA A 114 4.95 1.98 11.66
CA ALA A 114 4.51 1.44 10.37
C ALA A 114 4.60 -0.09 10.34
N MET A 115 5.71 -0.67 10.83
CA MET A 115 5.89 -2.12 10.91
C MET A 115 4.87 -2.78 11.84
N LYS A 116 4.66 -2.21 13.04
CA LYS A 116 3.66 -2.66 14.01
C LYS A 116 2.27 -2.68 13.38
N SER A 117 1.80 -1.54 12.86
CA SER A 117 0.46 -1.40 12.31
C SER A 117 0.20 -2.36 11.15
N LEU A 118 1.19 -2.54 10.26
CA LEU A 118 1.07 -3.47 9.14
C LEU A 118 1.15 -4.94 9.59
N ALA A 119 1.92 -5.26 10.63
CA ALA A 119 1.94 -6.59 11.22
C ALA A 119 0.61 -6.93 11.90
N GLU A 120 0.05 -6.02 12.69
CA GLU A 120 -1.27 -6.17 13.34
C GLU A 120 -2.39 -6.30 12.30
N LEU A 121 -2.36 -5.48 11.25
CA LEU A 121 -3.30 -5.57 10.13
C LEU A 121 -3.19 -6.94 9.42
N ALA A 122 -1.97 -7.41 9.16
CA ALA A 122 -1.73 -8.69 8.53
C ALA A 122 -2.14 -9.89 9.42
N HIS A 123 -2.00 -9.76 10.74
CA HIS A 123 -2.40 -10.79 11.69
C HIS A 123 -3.92 -10.86 11.88
N SER A 124 -4.58 -9.70 12.00
CA SER A 124 -6.04 -9.60 12.19
C SER A 124 -6.86 -9.94 10.95
N THR A 125 -6.30 -9.79 9.75
CA THR A 125 -6.97 -10.15 8.50
C THR A 125 -6.76 -11.63 8.18
N LEU A 126 -7.75 -12.48 8.50
CA LEU A 126 -7.67 -13.94 8.35
C LEU A 126 -7.28 -14.43 6.93
N LYS A 127 -7.47 -13.62 5.88
CA LYS A 127 -7.11 -13.94 4.49
C LYS A 127 -6.79 -12.68 3.66
N GLN A 128 -5.55 -12.64 3.14
CA GLN A 128 -5.13 -11.97 1.91
C GLN A 128 -5.68 -10.56 1.68
N ILE A 129 -5.14 -9.57 2.38
CA ILE A 129 -4.87 -8.29 1.72
C ILE A 129 -3.83 -8.61 0.64
N GLY A 130 -4.19 -8.44 -0.64
CA GLY A 130 -3.48 -8.99 -1.80
C GLY A 130 -1.95 -9.06 -1.66
N THR A 131 -1.45 -10.28 -1.43
CA THR A 131 -0.14 -10.81 -1.82
C THR A 131 1.14 -9.99 -1.53
N LYS A 132 1.14 -9.06 -0.58
CA LYS A 132 2.41 -8.46 -0.06
C LYS A 132 2.54 -8.44 1.46
N PHE A 133 1.47 -8.69 2.21
CA PHE A 133 1.56 -8.72 3.67
C PHE A 133 1.73 -10.16 4.13
N THR A 134 2.95 -10.51 4.55
CA THR A 134 3.26 -11.85 5.07
C THR A 134 3.64 -11.71 6.53
N VAL A 135 2.65 -11.83 7.42
CA VAL A 135 2.90 -12.45 8.72
C VAL A 135 2.72 -13.94 8.48
N ASN A 136 3.80 -14.72 8.55
CA ASN A 136 3.65 -16.16 8.56
C ASN A 136 2.74 -16.49 9.74
N LYS A 137 1.60 -17.15 9.50
CA LYS A 137 0.64 -17.51 10.56
C LYS A 137 1.24 -18.35 11.71
N LYS A 138 2.46 -18.86 11.52
CA LYS A 138 3.23 -19.62 12.51
C LYS A 138 4.15 -18.76 13.38
N ASP A 139 4.37 -17.50 13.04
CA ASP A 139 5.22 -16.60 13.83
C ASP A 139 4.36 -15.95 14.91
N GLU A 140 4.73 -16.14 16.17
CA GLU A 140 4.15 -15.38 17.26
C GLU A 140 4.40 -13.88 17.04
N MET A 141 3.35 -13.08 17.25
CA MET A 141 3.46 -11.63 17.23
C MET A 141 4.50 -11.20 18.27
N THR A 142 5.52 -10.45 17.85
CA THR A 142 6.43 -9.84 18.80
C THR A 142 5.66 -8.90 19.73
N LYS A 143 6.08 -8.82 21.00
CA LYS A 143 5.63 -7.74 21.89
C LYS A 143 6.14 -6.41 21.36
N PHE A 144 5.27 -5.67 20.69
CA PHE A 144 5.56 -4.32 20.23
C PHE A 144 5.66 -3.37 21.42
N LYS A 145 6.57 -2.40 21.29
CA LYS A 145 6.70 -1.31 22.24
C LYS A 145 5.58 -0.31 21.94
N ASP A 146 5.04 0.26 23.01
CA ASP A 146 4.14 1.38 22.90
C ASP A 146 4.93 2.68 22.87
N PHE A 147 4.58 3.55 21.93
CA PHE A 147 5.23 4.82 21.67
C PHE A 147 4.24 6.00 21.73
N GLU A 148 3.01 5.78 22.22
CA GLU A 148 1.97 6.83 22.31
C GLU A 148 2.42 8.04 23.16
N GLY A 149 3.33 7.83 24.12
CA GLY A 149 3.95 8.89 24.93
C GLY A 149 5.30 9.42 24.42
N ASN A 150 5.75 9.04 23.21
CA ASN A 150 7.03 9.50 22.68
C ASN A 150 7.00 11.02 22.44
N LYS A 151 8.03 11.73 22.91
CA LYS A 151 8.19 13.16 22.66
C LYS A 151 9.00 13.34 21.40
N PHE A 152 8.31 13.57 20.29
CA PHE A 152 8.96 13.87 19.02
C PHE A 152 9.51 15.30 19.04
N GLU A 153 10.76 15.45 18.57
CA GLU A 153 11.37 16.75 18.33
C GLU A 153 10.78 17.39 17.07
N ASP A 154 10.53 16.57 16.05
CA ASP A 154 9.95 16.98 14.77
C ASP A 154 8.43 16.71 14.74
N LYS A 155 7.65 17.77 14.51
CA LYS A 155 6.19 17.70 14.43
C LYS A 155 5.68 16.98 13.19
N GLU A 156 6.43 17.00 12.09
CA GLU A 156 6.09 16.24 10.89
C GLU A 156 6.24 14.73 11.14
N LEU A 157 7.29 14.32 11.87
CA LEU A 157 7.48 12.93 12.29
C LEU A 157 6.40 12.49 13.30
N GLU A 158 5.98 13.37 14.21
CA GLU A 158 4.84 13.11 15.10
C GLU A 158 3.55 12.85 14.30
N GLU A 159 3.28 13.66 13.28
CA GLU A 159 2.12 13.46 12.40
C GLU A 159 2.25 12.15 11.60
N GLU A 160 3.43 11.86 11.03
CA GLU A 160 3.68 10.62 10.29
C GLU A 160 3.56 9.38 11.18
N TYR A 161 3.95 9.47 12.46
CA TYR A 161 3.72 8.42 13.45
C TYR A 161 2.23 8.08 13.54
N PHE A 162 1.35 9.05 13.78
CA PHE A 162 -0.09 8.80 13.91
C PHE A 162 -0.74 8.38 12.59
N TYR A 163 -0.25 8.91 11.48
CA TYR A 163 -0.65 8.45 10.16
C TYR A 163 -0.33 6.96 9.96
N ASN A 164 0.89 6.51 10.26
CA ASN A 164 1.27 5.10 10.19
C ASN A 164 0.52 4.23 11.22
N ASP A 165 0.27 4.78 12.40
CA ASP A 165 -0.47 4.15 13.49
C ASP A 165 -1.91 3.81 13.06
N SER A 166 -2.53 4.68 12.25
CA SER A 166 -3.88 4.48 11.72
C SER A 166 -4.03 3.19 10.89
N PHE A 167 -2.95 2.64 10.32
CA PHE A 167 -3.05 1.53 9.38
C PHE A 167 -3.54 0.23 10.00
N ARG A 168 -3.37 0.03 11.32
CA ARG A 168 -3.92 -1.14 12.02
C ARG A 168 -5.45 -1.20 11.92
N LEU A 169 -6.10 -0.04 11.73
CA LEU A 169 -7.54 0.11 11.67
C LEU A 169 -8.10 -0.06 10.25
N LEU A 170 -7.26 -0.26 9.22
CA LEU A 170 -7.72 -0.40 7.83
C LEU A 170 -8.70 -1.56 7.59
N SER A 171 -8.80 -2.50 8.52
CA SER A 171 -9.80 -3.59 8.47
C SER A 171 -11.22 -3.14 8.86
N ASP A 172 -11.37 -1.95 9.46
CA ASP A 172 -12.63 -1.35 9.91
C ASP A 172 -12.67 0.12 9.49
N GLU A 173 -13.24 0.38 8.30
CA GLU A 173 -13.32 1.72 7.69
C GLU A 173 -13.93 2.77 8.64
N LYS A 174 -14.95 2.40 9.43
CA LYS A 174 -15.57 3.33 10.37
C LYS A 174 -14.57 3.74 11.44
N LYS A 175 -13.91 2.78 12.09
CA LYS A 175 -12.89 3.07 13.10
C LYS A 175 -11.72 3.86 12.52
N TYR A 176 -11.29 3.51 11.31
CA TYR A 176 -10.23 4.21 10.61
C TYR A 176 -10.57 5.67 10.33
N VAL A 177 -11.75 5.94 9.75
CA VAL A 177 -12.23 7.30 9.48
C VAL A 177 -12.46 8.09 10.76
N ASP A 178 -13.08 7.48 11.79
CA ASP A 178 -13.30 8.13 13.08
C ASP A 178 -11.97 8.52 13.75
N TYR A 179 -10.96 7.65 13.64
CA TYR A 179 -9.61 7.92 14.14
C TYR A 179 -8.92 9.06 13.37
N LEU A 180 -8.98 9.06 12.03
CA LEU A 180 -8.44 10.16 11.22
C LEU A 180 -9.15 11.49 11.49
N LYS A 181 -10.48 11.48 11.65
CA LYS A 181 -11.25 12.69 12.03
C LYS A 181 -10.77 13.25 13.37
N HIS A 182 -10.58 12.38 14.36
CA HIS A 182 -10.05 12.82 15.65
C HIS A 182 -8.66 13.45 15.51
N LEU A 183 -7.76 12.81 14.77
CA LEU A 183 -6.41 13.33 14.54
C LEU A 183 -6.40 14.64 13.72
N SER A 184 -7.34 14.80 12.78
CA SER A 184 -7.44 16.01 11.95
C SER A 184 -7.80 17.28 12.73
N LEU A 185 -8.25 17.14 13.98
CA LEU A 185 -8.44 18.28 14.90
C LEU A 185 -7.11 18.91 15.33
N LYS A 186 -6.00 18.14 15.28
CA LYS A 186 -4.65 18.55 15.68
C LYS A 186 -3.70 18.69 14.50
N TYR A 187 -3.86 17.85 13.47
CA TYR A 187 -2.93 17.74 12.35
C TYR A 187 -3.60 18.07 11.02
N HIS A 188 -2.95 18.91 10.22
CA HIS A 188 -3.49 19.42 8.96
C HIS A 188 -2.67 19.06 7.72
N GLY A 189 -1.62 18.23 7.87
CA GLY A 189 -0.79 17.76 6.79
C GLY A 189 -1.30 16.43 6.22
N ILE A 190 -0.43 15.42 6.28
CA ILE A 190 -0.68 14.08 5.72
C ILE A 190 -1.97 13.44 6.25
N ILE A 191 -2.39 13.74 7.49
CA ILE A 191 -3.62 13.20 8.07
C ILE A 191 -4.86 13.80 7.43
N GLN A 192 -4.87 15.12 7.20
CA GLN A 192 -6.00 15.81 6.57
C GLN A 192 -6.12 15.42 5.10
N ASP A 193 -5.01 15.36 4.37
CA ASP A 193 -4.97 14.87 2.99
C ASP A 193 -5.55 13.45 2.91
N GLN A 194 -5.16 12.60 3.84
CA GLN A 194 -5.60 11.21 3.90
C GLN A 194 -7.10 11.11 4.23
N LEU A 195 -7.61 11.93 5.16
CA LEU A 195 -9.04 11.98 5.47
C LEU A 195 -9.86 12.43 4.26
N ASN A 196 -9.42 13.50 3.60
CA ASN A 196 -10.06 14.01 2.38
C ASN A 196 -10.05 12.97 1.27
N ASN A 197 -8.94 12.26 1.08
CA ASN A 197 -8.80 11.20 0.09
C ASN A 197 -9.79 10.05 0.32
N VAL A 198 -9.97 9.63 1.58
CA VAL A 198 -10.88 8.52 1.93
C VAL A 198 -12.35 8.94 1.84
N LEU A 199 -12.67 10.19 2.21
CA LEU A 199 -14.02 10.73 2.10
C LEU A 199 -14.43 11.09 0.66
N GLY A 200 -13.46 11.24 -0.24
CA GLY A 200 -13.69 11.67 -1.62
C GLY A 200 -13.70 13.19 -1.82
N ASN A 201 -13.18 13.95 -0.86
CA ASN A 201 -13.07 15.42 -0.92
C ASN A 201 -11.80 15.83 -1.68
N PHE A 202 -11.66 15.37 -2.93
CA PHE A 202 -10.39 15.46 -3.65
C PHE A 202 -9.96 16.89 -3.97
N GLU A 203 -10.90 17.82 -4.12
CA GLU A 203 -10.65 19.24 -4.36
C GLU A 203 -9.93 19.92 -3.17
N SER A 204 -10.04 19.34 -1.98
CA SER A 204 -9.40 19.84 -0.75
C SER A 204 -7.98 19.27 -0.55
N ILE A 205 -7.42 18.57 -1.55
CA ILE A 205 -6.08 17.97 -1.48
C ILE A 205 -5.16 18.75 -2.40
N ASN A 206 -4.06 19.29 -1.85
CA ASN A 206 -3.03 19.90 -2.68
C ASN A 206 -2.17 18.81 -3.33
N GLU A 207 -2.35 18.58 -4.62
CA GLU A 207 -1.58 17.56 -5.32
C GLU A 207 -0.09 17.84 -5.38
N GLU A 208 0.34 19.10 -5.38
CA GLU A 208 1.74 19.47 -5.55
C GLU A 208 2.62 18.94 -4.42
N THR A 209 2.07 18.87 -3.20
CA THR A 209 2.75 18.39 -1.99
C THR A 209 2.78 16.87 -1.90
N LEU A 210 2.01 16.15 -2.73
CA LEU A 210 1.94 14.70 -2.68
C LEU A 210 3.17 14.02 -3.29
N SER A 211 3.70 13.04 -2.56
CA SER A 211 4.68 12.10 -3.11
C SER A 211 4.12 11.37 -4.35
N LYS A 212 5.03 10.86 -5.21
CA LYS A 212 4.66 10.12 -6.43
C LYS A 212 3.68 8.97 -6.17
N SER A 213 3.85 8.21 -5.07
CA SER A 213 2.96 7.12 -4.70
C SER A 213 1.58 7.61 -4.23
N LYS A 214 1.53 8.72 -3.49
CA LYS A 214 0.26 9.34 -3.07
C LYS A 214 -0.52 9.89 -4.26
N LYS A 215 0.16 10.54 -5.22
CA LYS A 215 -0.45 11.00 -6.49
C LYS A 215 -1.13 9.86 -7.26
N VAL A 216 -0.43 8.74 -7.43
CA VAL A 216 -1.00 7.56 -8.09
C VAL A 216 -2.22 7.03 -7.35
N THR A 217 -2.22 7.10 -6.01
CA THR A 217 -3.37 6.69 -5.18
C THR A 217 -4.55 7.64 -5.33
N LEU A 218 -4.29 8.94 -5.32
CA LEU A 218 -5.30 9.95 -5.55
C LEU A 218 -5.92 9.85 -6.95
N SER A 219 -5.10 9.78 -8.01
CA SER A 219 -5.58 9.58 -9.38
C SER A 219 -6.39 8.29 -9.51
N PHE A 220 -6.00 7.22 -8.81
CA PHE A 220 -6.82 6.01 -8.77
C PHE A 220 -8.19 6.27 -8.13
N ASN A 221 -8.24 6.93 -6.97
CA ASN A 221 -9.49 7.25 -6.28
C ASN A 221 -10.36 8.27 -7.04
N LYS A 222 -9.75 9.11 -7.88
CA LYS A 222 -10.40 10.01 -8.83
C LYS A 222 -10.91 9.31 -10.09
N ASN A 223 -10.65 8.00 -10.25
CA ASN A 223 -10.94 7.22 -11.46
C ASN A 223 -10.15 7.64 -12.71
N GLU A 224 -9.03 8.34 -12.55
CA GLU A 224 -8.13 8.76 -13.62
C GLU A 224 -7.07 7.69 -13.95
N ALA A 225 -6.80 6.77 -13.01
CA ALA A 225 -5.82 5.70 -13.17
C ALA A 225 -6.48 4.30 -13.11
N ILE A 226 -6.10 3.43 -14.04
CA ILE A 226 -6.68 2.08 -14.21
C ILE A 226 -6.08 1.06 -13.25
N ASP A 227 -4.82 1.24 -12.80
CA ASP A 227 -4.14 0.28 -11.93
C ASP A 227 -3.31 0.95 -10.83
N LEU A 228 -3.29 0.30 -9.66
CA LEU A 228 -2.44 0.67 -8.53
C LEU A 228 -1.24 -0.27 -8.48
N LYS A 229 -0.05 0.28 -8.77
CA LYS A 229 1.23 -0.44 -8.61
C LYS A 229 1.45 -0.97 -7.19
N ASN A 230 0.85 -0.34 -6.19
CA ASN A 230 0.92 -0.79 -4.80
C ASN A 230 -0.48 -0.78 -4.16
N LYS A 231 -1.06 -1.98 -4.03
CA LYS A 231 -2.42 -2.26 -3.53
C LYS A 231 -2.63 -1.95 -2.04
N THR A 232 -1.60 -1.41 -1.40
CA THR A 232 -1.55 -1.07 0.03
C THR A 232 -1.90 0.39 0.28
N HIS A 233 -2.02 1.19 -0.79
CA HIS A 233 -2.38 2.59 -0.67
C HIS A 233 -3.90 2.77 -0.68
N PHE A 234 -4.30 3.76 0.10
CA PHE A 234 -5.64 4.01 0.60
C PHE A 234 -6.65 4.22 -0.51
N GLN A 235 -7.43 3.16 -0.73
CA GLN A 235 -8.58 3.17 -1.60
C GLN A 235 -9.81 3.65 -0.83
N LYS A 236 -10.71 4.33 -1.51
CA LYS A 236 -12.07 4.56 -1.02
C LYS A 236 -12.79 3.19 -0.89
N GLY A 237 -13.58 2.98 0.16
CA GLY A 237 -14.40 1.78 0.31
C GLY A 237 -13.67 0.48 0.68
N ILE A 238 -12.59 0.56 1.48
CA ILE A 238 -11.84 -0.62 1.98
C ILE A 238 -12.66 -1.38 3.04
N ILE A 239 -13.76 -2.03 2.66
CA ILE A 239 -14.40 -3.15 3.40
C ILE A 239 -15.50 -2.78 4.41
N LYS A 240 -16.71 -3.30 4.12
CA LYS A 240 -17.62 -3.86 5.15
C LYS A 240 -17.37 -5.37 5.28
N LYS A 241 -17.16 -5.81 6.53
CA LYS A 241 -16.85 -7.18 6.99
C LYS A 241 -17.59 -8.30 6.23
N ASN A 242 -16.83 -9.24 5.64
CA ASN A 242 -17.15 -10.67 5.70
C ASN A 242 -16.03 -11.58 5.16
N ASP A 243 -15.64 -12.57 5.96
CA ASP A 243 -14.45 -13.45 5.91
C ASP A 243 -14.29 -14.40 4.71
N LYS A 244 -14.65 -14.00 3.49
CA LYS A 244 -14.33 -14.86 2.35
C LYS A 244 -13.93 -14.22 1.03
N TYR A 245 -14.34 -13.00 0.72
CA TYR A 245 -13.94 -12.30 -0.50
C TYR A 245 -14.22 -10.83 -0.28
N TRP A 246 -13.27 -9.94 -0.62
CA TRP A 246 -13.40 -8.48 -0.70
C TRP A 246 -14.57 -8.09 -1.61
N PRO A 247 -15.80 -7.83 -1.10
CA PRO A 247 -16.94 -7.67 -1.97
C PRO A 247 -17.06 -6.28 -2.58
N ASN A 248 -16.56 -5.28 -1.86
CA ASN A 248 -16.93 -3.89 -2.07
C ASN A 248 -15.69 -3.01 -2.21
N ASN A 249 -14.55 -3.63 -2.53
CA ASN A 249 -13.36 -2.89 -2.87
C ASN A 249 -13.45 -2.53 -4.36
N GLU A 250 -13.47 -1.23 -4.63
CA GLU A 250 -13.62 -0.65 -5.96
C GLU A 250 -12.60 -1.24 -6.96
N TYR A 251 -11.32 -1.27 -6.58
CA TYR A 251 -10.24 -1.84 -7.38
C TYR A 251 -10.45 -3.32 -7.73
N TYR A 252 -10.84 -4.16 -6.76
CA TYR A 252 -11.05 -5.59 -7.01
C TYR A 252 -12.24 -5.84 -7.94
N CYS A 253 -13.34 -5.12 -7.75
CA CYS A 253 -14.52 -5.25 -8.60
C CYS A 253 -14.21 -4.81 -10.04
N PHE A 254 -13.57 -3.65 -10.22
CA PHE A 254 -13.21 -3.16 -11.55
C PHE A 254 -12.16 -4.04 -12.24
N LYS A 255 -11.10 -4.42 -11.53
CA LYS A 255 -10.07 -5.31 -12.09
C LYS A 255 -10.62 -6.67 -12.47
N THR A 256 -11.44 -7.28 -11.62
CA THR A 256 -12.08 -8.58 -11.92
C THR A 256 -12.99 -8.49 -13.14
N ALA A 257 -13.70 -7.37 -13.32
CA ALA A 257 -14.54 -7.14 -14.49
C ALA A 257 -13.72 -6.91 -15.76
N GLN A 258 -12.61 -6.16 -15.67
CA GLN A 258 -11.72 -5.87 -16.78
C GLN A 258 -10.93 -7.11 -17.24
N GLU A 259 -10.31 -7.85 -16.31
CA GLU A 259 -9.59 -9.11 -16.61
C GLU A 259 -10.48 -10.15 -17.31
N ARG A 260 -11.80 -10.01 -17.17
CA ARG A 260 -12.81 -10.92 -17.72
C ARG A 260 -13.60 -10.32 -18.89
N ASN A 261 -13.18 -9.17 -19.41
CA ASN A 261 -13.80 -8.49 -20.55
C ASN A 261 -15.32 -8.28 -20.42
N TYR A 262 -15.80 -7.94 -19.21
CA TYR A 262 -17.22 -7.66 -19.01
C TYR A 262 -17.68 -6.31 -19.57
N ASN A 263 -16.82 -5.60 -20.33
CA ASN A 263 -17.10 -4.32 -21.00
C ASN A 263 -17.79 -3.28 -20.10
N ILE A 264 -17.32 -3.18 -18.86
CA ILE A 264 -17.82 -2.20 -17.90
C ILE A 264 -17.01 -0.92 -18.10
N GLN A 265 -17.66 0.15 -18.55
CA GLN A 265 -17.04 1.47 -18.65
C GLN A 265 -16.89 2.04 -17.23
N SER A 266 -15.67 2.45 -16.87
CA SER A 266 -15.31 3.00 -15.54
C SER A 266 -16.10 4.26 -15.17
N GLU A 267 -16.58 4.98 -16.18
CA GLU A 267 -17.35 6.23 -16.04
C GLU A 267 -18.80 6.01 -15.56
N ILE A 268 -19.34 4.79 -15.63
CA ILE A 268 -20.78 4.51 -15.48
C ILE A 268 -21.20 4.16 -14.04
N ILE A 269 -20.26 3.83 -13.16
CA ILE A 269 -20.59 3.33 -11.81
C ILE A 269 -19.98 4.26 -10.76
N PRO A 270 -20.76 5.19 -10.19
CA PRO A 270 -20.29 6.05 -9.11
C PRO A 270 -19.74 5.23 -7.94
N SER A 271 -18.66 5.70 -7.30
CA SER A 271 -17.91 5.03 -6.23
C SER A 271 -18.67 4.89 -4.89
N ASP A 272 -20.00 4.97 -4.90
CA ASP A 272 -20.79 4.74 -3.71
C ASP A 272 -20.87 3.26 -3.35
N SER A 273 -21.01 2.99 -2.04
CA SER A 273 -21.00 1.63 -1.51
C SER A 273 -22.14 0.73 -2.00
N ASN A 274 -23.21 1.30 -2.56
CA ASN A 274 -24.34 0.54 -3.09
C ASN A 274 -24.05 0.10 -4.53
N ASN A 275 -23.51 0.98 -5.36
CA ASN A 275 -23.10 0.68 -6.73
C ASN A 275 -21.99 -0.37 -6.80
N LEU A 276 -21.04 -0.35 -5.87
CA LEU A 276 -20.01 -1.41 -5.78
C LEU A 276 -20.60 -2.78 -5.39
N LYS A 277 -21.64 -2.81 -4.54
CA LYS A 277 -22.36 -4.06 -4.25
C LYS A 277 -23.10 -4.57 -5.48
N LEU A 278 -23.70 -3.68 -6.27
CA LEU A 278 -24.39 -4.02 -7.51
C LEU A 278 -23.43 -4.60 -8.55
N LEU A 279 -22.28 -3.97 -8.74
CA LEU A 279 -21.22 -4.45 -9.61
C LEU A 279 -20.73 -5.85 -9.18
N ASN A 280 -20.51 -6.05 -7.88
CA ASN A 280 -20.06 -7.34 -7.40
C ASN A 280 -21.15 -8.44 -7.48
N ALA A 281 -22.42 -8.08 -7.27
CA ALA A 281 -23.54 -8.98 -7.51
C ALA A 281 -23.60 -9.39 -8.99
N PHE A 282 -23.44 -8.43 -9.91
CA PHE A 282 -23.35 -8.68 -11.35
C PHE A 282 -22.18 -9.61 -11.72
N ILE A 283 -20.98 -9.39 -11.16
CA ILE A 283 -19.81 -10.27 -11.38
C ILE A 283 -20.10 -11.70 -10.90
N ASN A 284 -20.69 -11.87 -9.72
CA ASN A 284 -21.03 -13.20 -9.19
C ASN A 284 -22.14 -13.89 -9.99
N LEU A 285 -23.09 -13.12 -10.52
CA LEU A 285 -24.15 -13.61 -11.39
C LEU A 285 -23.60 -14.09 -12.75
N LYS A 286 -22.68 -13.34 -13.36
CA LYS A 286 -21.98 -13.79 -14.58
C LYS A 286 -21.18 -15.07 -14.36
N ARG A 287 -20.53 -15.21 -13.21
CA ARG A 287 -19.85 -16.45 -12.82
C ARG A 287 -20.82 -17.62 -12.71
N MET A 288 -21.97 -17.41 -12.09
CA MET A 288 -23.02 -18.42 -11.99
C MET A 288 -23.49 -18.87 -13.37
N PHE A 289 -23.75 -17.93 -14.28
CA PHE A 289 -24.17 -18.26 -15.66
C PHE A 289 -23.09 -18.97 -16.49
N ASN A 290 -21.83 -18.70 -16.21
CA ASN A 290 -20.71 -19.40 -16.85
C ASN A 290 -20.39 -20.76 -16.18
N ASN A 291 -21.25 -21.26 -15.28
CA ASN A 291 -21.02 -22.47 -14.49
C ASN A 291 -19.73 -22.44 -13.65
N GLU A 292 -19.24 -21.24 -13.32
CA GLU A 292 -18.08 -21.08 -12.47
C GLU A 292 -18.47 -21.09 -10.99
N LYS A 293 -17.50 -21.39 -10.13
CA LYS A 293 -17.68 -21.25 -8.68
C LYS A 293 -18.10 -19.82 -8.35
N PHE A 294 -19.25 -19.63 -7.70
CA PHE A 294 -19.79 -18.33 -7.31
C PHE A 294 -20.13 -18.29 -5.81
N THR A 295 -20.32 -17.10 -5.24
CA THR A 295 -20.59 -16.96 -3.79
C THR A 295 -22.09 -16.82 -3.53
N ARG A 296 -22.74 -17.88 -3.03
CA ARG A 296 -24.18 -17.89 -2.70
C ARG A 296 -24.61 -16.86 -1.64
N LYS A 297 -23.69 -16.28 -0.85
CA LYS A 297 -24.02 -15.28 0.19
C LYS A 297 -24.66 -14.01 -0.38
N TYR A 298 -24.34 -13.61 -1.61
CA TYR A 298 -24.98 -12.48 -2.28
C TYR A 298 -26.43 -12.77 -2.68
N PHE A 299 -26.83 -14.04 -2.59
CA PHE A 299 -28.14 -14.58 -2.94
C PHE A 299 -28.90 -15.06 -1.70
N ASN A 300 -28.31 -14.98 -0.50
CA ASN A 300 -28.88 -15.48 0.75
C ASN A 300 -28.78 -14.39 1.83
N HIS A 301 -29.67 -13.40 1.81
CA HIS A 301 -29.95 -12.57 2.98
C HIS A 301 -31.43 -12.68 3.34
N ALA A 302 -31.69 -13.08 4.59
CA ALA A 302 -33.00 -13.00 5.20
C ALA A 302 -33.26 -11.53 5.56
N GLY A 303 -34.13 -10.89 4.79
CA GLY A 303 -34.38 -9.45 4.87
C GLY A 303 -34.18 -8.83 3.49
N GLY A 304 -35.28 -8.83 2.72
CA GLY A 304 -35.35 -8.27 1.37
C GLY A 304 -34.75 -6.87 1.32
N THR A 305 -33.52 -6.79 0.82
CA THR A 305 -32.85 -5.53 0.48
C THR A 305 -32.58 -5.58 -1.01
N PHE A 306 -32.78 -4.44 -1.68
CA PHE A 306 -32.56 -4.07 -3.08
C PHE A 306 -31.65 -5.00 -3.94
N LEU A 307 -30.57 -5.55 -3.38
CA LEU A 307 -29.70 -6.53 -4.03
C LEU A 307 -30.39 -7.87 -4.36
N TRP A 308 -31.30 -8.35 -3.50
CA TRP A 308 -32.05 -9.59 -3.68
C TRP A 308 -33.12 -9.45 -4.77
N GLU A 309 -33.73 -8.27 -4.86
CA GLU A 309 -34.66 -7.92 -5.94
C GLU A 309 -33.92 -7.89 -7.28
N ILE A 310 -32.73 -7.28 -7.33
CA ILE A 310 -31.88 -7.26 -8.53
C ILE A 310 -31.40 -8.67 -8.91
N VAL A 311 -31.06 -9.50 -7.92
CA VAL A 311 -30.67 -10.90 -8.16
C VAL A 311 -31.86 -11.79 -8.59
N GLN A 312 -33.07 -11.56 -8.07
CA GLN A 312 -34.31 -12.21 -8.52
C GLN A 312 -34.66 -11.83 -9.96
N ILE A 313 -34.57 -10.54 -10.28
CA ILE A 313 -34.76 -9.99 -11.63
C ILE A 313 -33.79 -10.61 -12.63
N LEU A 314 -32.57 -10.92 -12.18
CA LEU A 314 -31.48 -11.36 -13.04
C LEU A 314 -31.34 -12.89 -13.16
N SER A 315 -32.16 -13.70 -12.46
CA SER A 315 -31.98 -15.16 -12.39
C SER A 315 -33.00 -16.01 -13.17
N LEU A 316 -33.80 -15.42 -14.08
CA LEU A 316 -34.75 -16.17 -14.90
C LEU A 316 -34.54 -15.95 -16.42
N LYS A 317 -34.78 -17.03 -17.18
CA LYS A 317 -34.40 -17.36 -18.56
C LYS A 317 -34.44 -16.20 -19.61
N GLU A 318 -33.28 -16.00 -20.26
CA GLU A 318 -32.88 -15.35 -21.52
C GLU A 318 -33.75 -14.31 -22.28
N SER A 319 -35.06 -14.45 -22.45
CA SER A 319 -35.89 -13.46 -23.18
C SER A 319 -36.38 -12.30 -22.31
N GLU A 320 -36.50 -12.53 -21.00
CA GLU A 320 -36.95 -11.52 -20.02
C GLU A 320 -35.83 -10.52 -19.66
N PHE A 321 -34.58 -10.96 -19.74
CA PHE A 321 -33.36 -10.16 -19.55
C PHE A 321 -33.23 -9.00 -20.56
N LYS A 322 -33.70 -9.19 -21.79
CA LYS A 322 -33.64 -8.16 -22.86
C LYS A 322 -34.57 -6.97 -22.59
N LYS A 323 -35.68 -7.18 -21.87
CA LYS A 323 -36.64 -6.13 -21.43
C LYS A 323 -36.16 -5.39 -20.17
N GLU A 324 -35.57 -6.11 -19.22
CA GLU A 324 -35.03 -5.56 -17.96
C GLU A 324 -33.83 -4.64 -18.16
N SER A 325 -32.93 -4.99 -19.09
CA SER A 325 -31.79 -4.14 -19.46
C SER A 325 -32.19 -2.78 -20.07
N ILE A 326 -33.42 -2.64 -20.58
CA ILE A 326 -33.93 -1.40 -21.19
C ILE A 326 -34.57 -0.48 -20.13
N LYS A 327 -35.25 -1.01 -19.10
CA LYS A 327 -35.79 -0.22 -17.97
C LYS A 327 -34.71 0.29 -17.02
N ILE A 328 -33.65 -0.48 -16.80
CA ILE A 328 -32.48 -0.04 -16.03
C ILE A 328 -31.74 1.10 -16.76
N ARG A 329 -31.68 1.05 -18.10
CA ARG A 329 -31.19 2.15 -18.95
C ARG A 329 -32.04 3.44 -18.87
N GLU A 330 -33.35 3.34 -18.60
CA GLU A 330 -34.26 4.49 -18.42
C GLU A 330 -34.17 5.10 -17.01
N LEU A 331 -33.98 4.29 -15.98
CA LEU A 331 -33.86 4.75 -14.59
C LEU A 331 -32.52 5.44 -14.32
N LEU A 332 -31.43 4.93 -14.91
CA LEU A 332 -30.11 5.59 -14.84
C LEU A 332 -30.08 6.93 -15.60
N LYS A 333 -30.91 7.09 -16.65
CA LYS A 333 -31.09 8.39 -17.34
C LYS A 333 -31.79 9.45 -16.49
N LYS A 334 -32.62 9.07 -15.52
CA LYS A 334 -33.27 10.00 -14.57
C LYS A 334 -32.38 10.42 -13.40
N ILE A 335 -31.25 9.74 -13.22
CA ILE A 335 -30.25 9.98 -12.16
C ILE A 335 -29.12 10.90 -12.68
N ILE A 336 -29.00 11.04 -14.00
CA ILE A 336 -27.99 11.86 -14.72
C ILE A 336 -28.52 13.28 -15.07
N ASN A 337 -29.79 13.58 -14.78
CA ASN A 337 -30.36 14.94 -14.89
C ASN A 337 -30.64 15.55 -13.51
#